data_AF-A0A2U1MVU7-F1
#
_entry.id   AF-A0A2U1MVU7-F1
#
_cell.length_a   1.000
_cell.length_b   1.000
_cell.length_c   1.000
_cell.angle_alpha   90.00
_cell.angle_beta   90.00
_cell.angle_gamma   90.00
#
_symmetry.space_group_name_H-M   'P 1'
#
loop_
_entity.id
_entity.type
_entity.pdbx_description
1 polymer ?
#
loop_
_entity_poly.entity_id
_entity_poly.type
_entity_poly.pdbx_seq_one_letter_code
_entity_poly.pdbx_strand_id
1 'polypeptide(L)'
;MNPRNTMKLSNLLQNSGNKFLQCKLRGEMAGNGFNLTSSAGYSTARQSYDADGKISKRIFADYCIYKGKAALSAAPILPTFSKMGSGFTKIDRRGSIMLTFRPAIGDRKYDSEKKQLFALSVTEVGSFISMGPGDTREFFHDPAMQSSAEGQVRKSLSIKPFTDGYFISLSVANNILKTNERFTVPVTSAEFAVMREAFSFALPHIMGWAHSTNQLPDSPGEDSSKVHQQLGSASEWDR
;
A
#
# COMPACT_ATOMS: atom_id res chain seq x y z
N MET A 1 21.61 58.28 -37.11
CA MET A 1 22.17 56.92 -37.29
C MET A 1 22.21 56.23 -35.95
N ASN A 2 21.48 55.13 -35.81
CA ASN A 2 21.53 54.21 -34.66
C ASN A 2 22.71 53.23 -34.90
N PRO A 3 23.35 52.65 -33.87
CA PRO A 3 22.66 51.55 -33.20
C PRO A 3 22.83 51.44 -31.68
N ARG A 4 21.68 51.23 -31.03
CA ARG A 4 21.39 50.25 -29.96
C ARG A 4 22.55 49.30 -29.62
N ASN A 5 23.09 49.45 -28.40
CA ASN A 5 23.78 48.36 -27.72
C ASN A 5 22.80 47.63 -26.80
N THR A 6 22.61 46.37 -27.11
CA THR A 6 21.78 45.37 -26.46
C THR A 6 22.51 44.80 -25.24
N MET A 7 21.86 44.79 -24.08
CA MET A 7 22.30 43.95 -22.96
C MET A 7 22.02 42.48 -23.32
N LYS A 8 23.09 41.69 -23.46
CA LYS A 8 23.03 40.23 -23.57
C LYS A 8 22.84 39.64 -22.17
N LEU A 9 21.66 39.07 -21.90
CA LEU A 9 21.45 38.08 -20.85
C LEU A 9 22.15 36.78 -21.27
N SER A 10 23.25 36.44 -20.62
CA SER A 10 23.91 35.15 -20.77
C SER A 10 23.54 34.22 -19.62
N ASN A 11 23.01 33.07 -20.01
CA ASN A 11 22.68 31.89 -19.23
C ASN A 11 23.75 31.52 -18.19
N LEU A 12 23.32 31.20 -16.97
CA LEU A 12 24.07 30.36 -16.04
C LEU A 12 23.21 29.13 -15.68
N LEU A 13 23.48 28.03 -16.39
CA LEU A 13 23.16 26.67 -15.99
C LEU A 13 24.43 26.05 -15.41
N GLN A 14 24.37 25.56 -14.17
CA GLN A 14 25.17 24.45 -13.58
C GLN A 14 24.79 24.41 -12.09
N ASN A 15 23.87 23.55 -11.66
CA ASN A 15 23.96 22.10 -11.46
C ASN A 15 24.86 21.69 -10.27
N SER A 16 24.21 20.97 -9.35
CA SER A 16 24.70 19.88 -8.49
C SER A 16 25.86 20.13 -7.53
N GLY A 17 25.56 19.95 -6.24
CA GLY A 17 26.56 19.90 -5.17
C GLY A 17 26.08 19.17 -3.92
N ASN A 18 25.43 18.01 -4.05
CA ASN A 18 25.29 17.10 -2.91
C ASN A 18 26.55 16.24 -2.80
N LYS A 19 27.29 16.46 -1.71
CA LYS A 19 28.56 15.82 -1.39
C LYS A 19 28.36 14.30 -1.26
N PHE A 20 28.86 13.59 -2.25
CA PHE A 20 28.98 12.13 -2.28
C PHE A 20 30.14 11.72 -1.37
N LEU A 21 29.85 10.98 -0.30
CA LEU A 21 30.88 10.27 0.46
C LEU A 21 31.37 9.09 -0.38
N GLN A 22 32.62 9.19 -0.78
CA GLN A 22 33.38 8.19 -1.51
C GLN A 22 33.68 7.02 -0.56
N CYS A 23 33.13 5.83 -0.82
CA CYS A 23 33.71 4.59 -0.30
C CYS A 23 34.39 3.87 -1.46
N LYS A 24 35.71 3.71 -1.32
CA LYS A 24 36.67 3.29 -2.32
C LYS A 24 36.58 1.76 -2.47
N LEU A 25 36.12 1.27 -3.61
CA LEU A 25 36.22 -0.14 -3.99
C LEU A 25 37.53 -0.37 -4.75
N ARG A 26 38.35 -1.32 -4.29
CA ARG A 26 39.38 -1.96 -5.12
C ARG A 26 39.56 -3.42 -4.70
N GLY A 27 39.40 -4.32 -5.66
CA GLY A 27 39.69 -5.76 -5.56
C GLY A 27 38.98 -6.60 -6.62
N GLU A 28 39.59 -6.71 -7.81
CA GLU A 28 39.40 -7.77 -8.84
C GLU A 28 39.58 -9.19 -8.24
N MET A 29 39.08 -10.34 -8.73
CA MET A 29 38.55 -10.80 -10.04
C MET A 29 37.83 -12.17 -9.84
N ALA A 30 36.86 -12.45 -10.74
CA ALA A 30 36.42 -13.75 -11.29
C ALA A 30 35.80 -14.86 -10.40
N GLY A 31 34.59 -15.30 -10.78
CA GLY A 31 34.08 -16.65 -10.49
C GLY A 31 32.56 -16.78 -10.33
N ASN A 32 31.91 -17.36 -11.34
CA ASN A 32 30.55 -17.91 -11.44
C ASN A 32 29.70 -18.10 -10.16
N GLY A 33 28.40 -17.81 -10.32
CA GLY A 33 27.32 -18.53 -9.62
C GLY A 33 26.31 -17.61 -8.95
N PHE A 34 25.26 -17.21 -9.67
CA PHE A 34 24.07 -16.61 -9.07
C PHE A 34 23.36 -17.65 -8.19
N ASN A 35 23.57 -17.57 -6.89
CA ASN A 35 22.66 -18.12 -5.89
C ASN A 35 22.36 -17.00 -4.89
N LEU A 36 21.44 -16.10 -5.26
CA LEU A 36 20.75 -15.29 -4.26
C LEU A 36 19.77 -16.21 -3.52
N THR A 37 20.23 -16.82 -2.45
CA THR A 37 19.35 -17.28 -1.38
C THR A 37 18.76 -16.04 -0.72
N SER A 38 17.62 -15.56 -1.23
CA SER A 38 16.78 -14.61 -0.53
C SER A 38 16.21 -15.32 0.69
N SER A 39 16.97 -15.30 1.79
CA SER A 39 16.40 -15.47 3.12
C SER A 39 15.53 -14.25 3.38
N ALA A 40 14.29 -14.27 2.90
CA ALA A 40 13.29 -13.29 3.24
C ALA A 40 13.17 -13.28 4.76
N GLY A 41 13.69 -12.23 5.40
CA GLY A 41 13.54 -12.02 6.83
C GLY A 41 12.05 -11.89 7.12
N TYR A 42 11.45 -12.93 7.70
CA TYR A 42 10.07 -12.89 8.17
C TYR A 42 9.94 -11.73 9.15
N SER A 43 9.07 -10.76 8.84
CA SER A 43 8.73 -9.68 9.76
C SER A 43 8.03 -10.27 10.98
N THR A 44 8.66 -10.14 12.15
CA THR A 44 8.17 -10.66 13.44
C THR A 44 7.13 -9.75 14.08
N ALA A 45 6.38 -8.95 13.30
CA ALA A 45 5.32 -8.09 13.83
C ALA A 45 4.13 -8.96 14.29
N ARG A 46 4.28 -9.60 15.44
CA ARG A 46 3.22 -10.33 16.15
C ARG A 46 2.24 -9.29 16.69
N GLN A 47 0.94 -9.59 16.63
CA GLN A 47 0.04 -9.07 17.66
C GLN A 47 0.51 -9.70 18.98
N SER A 48 1.28 -8.96 19.77
CA SER A 48 1.85 -9.42 21.03
C SER A 48 0.76 -9.40 22.10
N TYR A 49 0.02 -10.49 22.27
CA TYR A 49 -0.85 -10.66 23.43
C TYR A 49 0.01 -10.51 24.70
N ASP A 50 -0.29 -9.53 25.55
CA ASP A 50 0.34 -9.44 26.87
C ASP A 50 -0.06 -10.67 27.69
N ALA A 51 0.78 -11.05 28.67
CA ALA A 51 0.55 -12.19 29.57
C ALA A 51 -0.79 -12.16 30.32
N ASP A 52 -1.50 -11.04 30.29
CA ASP A 52 -2.78 -10.77 30.96
C ASP A 52 -4.00 -10.78 30.00
N GLY A 53 -3.83 -11.27 28.76
CA GLY A 53 -4.94 -11.42 27.79
C GLY A 53 -5.51 -10.12 27.21
N LYS A 54 -4.87 -8.97 27.48
CA LYS A 54 -5.27 -7.67 26.94
C LYS A 54 -4.73 -7.46 25.52
N ILE A 55 -5.53 -6.79 24.68
CA ILE A 55 -5.20 -6.51 23.28
C ILE A 55 -3.84 -5.80 23.20
N SER A 56 -2.90 -6.46 22.51
CA SER A 56 -1.59 -5.92 22.15
C SER A 56 -1.70 -4.46 21.70
N LYS A 57 -0.85 -3.58 22.23
CA LYS A 57 -0.79 -2.14 21.89
C LYS A 57 -0.93 -1.94 20.37
N ARG A 58 -2.01 -1.31 19.93
CA ARG A 58 -2.26 -1.05 18.50
C ARG A 58 -1.17 -0.11 17.97
N ILE A 59 -0.38 -0.58 17.01
CA ILE A 59 0.64 0.21 16.33
C ILE A 59 0.02 0.81 15.07
N PHE A 60 0.20 2.12 14.88
CA PHE A 60 -0.16 2.83 13.66
C PHE A 60 1.13 3.15 12.90
N ALA A 61 1.25 2.62 11.68
CA ALA A 61 2.48 2.69 10.88
C ALA A 61 2.14 3.03 9.43
N ASP A 62 1.61 4.24 9.23
CA ASP A 62 1.20 4.73 7.92
C ASP A 62 2.42 5.16 7.10
N TYR A 63 2.46 4.80 5.81
CA TYR A 63 3.42 5.38 4.88
C TYR A 63 2.84 6.67 4.28
N CYS A 64 3.58 7.78 4.39
CA CYS A 64 3.10 9.12 4.03
C CYS A 64 3.97 9.78 2.96
N ILE A 65 3.33 10.35 1.94
CA ILE A 65 3.93 11.16 0.89
C ILE A 65 3.37 12.58 1.00
N TYR A 66 4.24 13.57 1.15
CA TYR A 66 3.89 14.97 1.32
C TYR A 66 4.33 15.78 0.09
N LYS A 67 3.37 16.37 -0.63
CA LYS A 67 3.64 17.22 -1.82
C LYS A 67 2.99 18.60 -1.68
N GLY A 68 3.28 19.50 -2.61
CA GLY A 68 2.90 20.92 -2.48
C GLY A 68 1.40 21.18 -2.36
N LYS A 69 0.54 20.38 -3.02
CA LYS A 69 -0.93 20.61 -3.03
C LYS A 69 -1.72 19.64 -2.14
N ALA A 70 -1.16 18.46 -1.87
CA ALA A 70 -1.83 17.44 -1.08
C ALA A 70 -0.81 16.45 -0.51
N ALA A 71 -1.23 15.75 0.54
CA ALA A 71 -0.54 14.60 1.09
C ALA A 71 -1.37 13.33 0.87
N LEU A 72 -0.67 12.22 0.68
CA LEU A 72 -1.24 10.87 0.58
C LEU A 72 -0.64 10.03 1.70
N SER A 73 -1.47 9.33 2.46
CA SER A 73 -1.01 8.26 3.36
C SER A 73 -1.67 6.94 3.03
N ALA A 74 -0.95 5.84 3.21
CA ALA A 74 -1.43 4.49 2.99
C ALA A 74 -1.19 3.62 4.23
N ALA A 75 -2.22 2.90 4.67
CA ALA A 75 -2.16 2.03 5.84
C ALA A 75 -2.97 0.75 5.65
N PRO A 76 -2.46 -0.43 6.04
CA PRO A 76 -3.22 -1.66 5.98
C PRO A 76 -4.32 -1.69 7.06
N ILE A 77 -5.50 -2.14 6.68
CA ILE A 77 -6.63 -2.45 7.56
C ILE A 77 -6.77 -3.96 7.62
N LEU A 78 -6.55 -4.54 8.79
CA LEU A 78 -6.60 -5.99 8.98
C LEU A 78 -8.02 -6.54 8.82
N PRO A 79 -8.16 -7.82 8.39
CA PRO A 79 -9.45 -8.49 8.35
C PRO A 79 -10.05 -8.63 9.75
N THR A 80 -11.37 -8.77 9.80
CA THR A 80 -12.08 -9.15 11.04
C THR A 80 -12.45 -10.62 10.96
N PHE A 81 -12.58 -11.23 12.13
CA PHE A 81 -12.87 -12.64 12.26
C PHE A 81 -14.08 -12.87 13.18
N SER A 82 -14.87 -13.89 12.86
CA SER A 82 -16.00 -14.36 13.67
C SER A 82 -15.73 -15.77 14.19
N LYS A 83 -16.08 -16.01 15.45
CA LYS A 83 -15.99 -17.34 16.06
C LYS A 83 -17.17 -18.19 15.61
N MET A 84 -16.89 -19.41 15.15
CA MET A 84 -17.90 -20.41 14.84
C MET A 84 -18.19 -21.26 16.09
N GLY A 85 -19.39 -21.83 16.20
CA GLY A 85 -19.79 -22.67 17.34
C GLY A 85 -18.92 -23.91 17.56
N SER A 86 -18.14 -24.31 16.56
CA SER A 86 -17.17 -25.41 16.59
C SER A 86 -15.78 -25.02 17.12
N GLY A 87 -15.58 -23.78 17.58
CA GLY A 87 -14.29 -23.29 18.10
C GLY A 87 -13.35 -22.73 17.04
N PHE A 88 -13.62 -22.98 15.75
CA PHE A 88 -12.87 -22.37 14.64
C PHE A 88 -13.22 -20.90 14.46
N THR A 89 -12.28 -20.17 13.87
CA THR A 89 -12.43 -18.74 13.56
C THR A 89 -12.44 -18.55 12.05
N LYS A 90 -13.48 -17.90 11.53
CA LYS A 90 -13.65 -17.61 10.09
C LYS A 90 -13.43 -16.14 9.82
N ILE A 91 -12.88 -15.80 8.66
CA ILE A 91 -12.82 -14.41 8.19
C ILE A 91 -14.24 -13.92 7.93
N ASP A 92 -14.61 -12.83 8.61
CA ASP A 92 -15.91 -12.18 8.49
C ASP A 92 -15.86 -11.05 7.46
N ARG A 93 -14.87 -10.16 7.59
CA ARG A 93 -14.59 -9.08 6.64
C ARG A 93 -13.14 -9.13 6.20
N ARG A 94 -12.91 -9.08 4.89
CA ARG A 94 -11.56 -8.97 4.33
C ARG A 94 -10.93 -7.64 4.71
N GLY A 95 -9.60 -7.64 4.84
CA GLY A 95 -8.82 -6.43 5.01
C GLY A 95 -8.74 -5.61 3.72
N SER A 96 -8.14 -4.43 3.83
CA SER A 96 -7.94 -3.49 2.72
C SER A 96 -6.71 -2.62 2.97
N ILE A 97 -6.28 -1.84 1.98
CA ILE A 97 -5.32 -0.75 2.18
C ILE A 97 -6.07 0.57 2.12
N MET A 98 -6.08 1.31 3.23
CA MET A 98 -6.73 2.61 3.29
C MET A 98 -5.80 3.69 2.76
N LEU A 99 -6.21 4.38 1.70
CA LEU A 99 -5.59 5.61 1.21
C LEU A 99 -6.30 6.81 1.81
N THR A 100 -5.53 7.76 2.35
CA THR A 100 -6.05 9.02 2.89
C THR A 100 -5.39 10.19 2.20
N PHE A 101 -6.19 11.02 1.53
CA PHE A 101 -5.77 12.26 0.88
C PHE A 101 -6.09 13.44 1.79
N ARG A 102 -5.14 14.37 1.92
CA ARG A 102 -5.29 15.60 2.70
C ARG A 102 -4.87 16.80 1.86
N PRO A 103 -5.69 17.87 1.74
CA PRO A 103 -5.30 19.05 0.99
C PRO A 103 -4.25 19.86 1.78
N ALA A 104 -3.35 20.55 1.07
CA ALA A 104 -2.43 21.48 1.69
C ALA A 104 -3.15 22.75 2.15
N ILE A 105 -2.82 23.25 3.34
CA ILE A 105 -3.32 24.52 3.91
C ILE A 105 -2.21 25.55 4.11
N GLY A 106 -0.99 25.21 3.70
CA GLY A 106 0.20 26.04 3.79
C GLY A 106 1.44 25.19 3.59
N ASP A 107 2.61 25.82 3.69
CA ASP A 107 3.87 25.13 3.48
C ASP A 107 4.04 23.98 4.48
N ARG A 108 4.07 22.76 3.94
CA ARG A 108 4.24 21.51 4.70
C ARG A 108 3.15 21.30 5.77
N LYS A 109 1.98 21.93 5.61
CA LYS A 109 0.81 21.78 6.49
C LYS A 109 -0.38 21.25 5.69
N TYR A 110 -1.08 20.28 6.25
CA TYR A 110 -2.18 19.57 5.58
C TYR A 110 -3.40 19.46 6.47
N ASP A 111 -4.57 19.69 5.90
CA ASP A 111 -5.85 19.65 6.60
C ASP A 111 -6.29 18.20 6.84
N SER A 112 -6.41 17.80 8.12
CA SER A 112 -6.91 16.47 8.48
C SER A 112 -8.43 16.39 8.63
N GLU A 113 -9.11 17.53 8.70
CA GLU A 113 -10.58 17.60 8.77
C GLU A 113 -11.16 17.45 7.36
N LYS A 114 -10.53 18.04 6.35
CA LYS A 114 -10.92 17.93 4.92
C LYS A 114 -10.28 16.73 4.21
N LYS A 115 -10.00 15.65 4.94
CA LYS A 115 -9.40 14.45 4.36
C LYS A 115 -10.45 13.63 3.60
N GLN A 116 -10.03 13.00 2.50
CA GLN A 116 -10.85 12.01 1.79
C GLN A 116 -10.19 10.64 1.82
N LEU A 117 -11.02 9.61 1.99
CA LEU A 117 -10.60 8.22 2.13
C LEU A 117 -11.02 7.39 0.91
N PHE A 118 -10.14 6.47 0.51
CA PHE A 118 -10.40 5.47 -0.52
C PHE A 118 -9.75 4.15 -0.10
N ALA A 119 -10.53 3.07 0.02
CA ALA A 119 -10.01 1.77 0.44
C ALA A 119 -9.70 0.91 -0.78
N LEU A 120 -8.48 0.41 -0.91
CA LEU A 120 -8.16 -0.61 -1.92
C LEU A 120 -8.47 -1.99 -1.36
N SER A 121 -9.41 -2.69 -1.99
CA SER A 121 -9.65 -4.11 -1.73
C SER A 121 -8.46 -4.98 -2.13
N VAL A 122 -8.41 -6.22 -1.66
CA VAL A 122 -7.36 -7.20 -2.01
C VAL A 122 -7.14 -7.28 -3.53
N THR A 123 -8.20 -7.29 -4.33
CA THR A 123 -8.11 -7.36 -5.79
C THR A 123 -7.54 -6.07 -6.39
N GLU A 124 -7.95 -4.91 -5.89
CA GLU A 124 -7.43 -3.62 -6.34
C GLU A 124 -5.96 -3.43 -5.94
N VAL A 125 -5.56 -3.96 -4.78
CA VAL A 125 -4.14 -4.06 -4.39
C VAL A 125 -3.38 -4.96 -5.36
N GLY A 126 -3.92 -6.12 -5.74
CA GLY A 126 -3.33 -6.97 -6.78
C GLY A 126 -3.18 -6.26 -8.12
N SER A 127 -4.18 -5.47 -8.52
CA SER A 127 -4.12 -4.61 -9.69
C SER A 127 -3.03 -3.54 -9.56
N PHE A 128 -2.92 -2.88 -8.41
CA PHE A 128 -1.92 -1.86 -8.13
C PHE A 128 -0.49 -2.40 -8.22
N ILE A 129 -0.20 -3.52 -7.55
CA ILE A 129 1.16 -4.06 -7.50
C ILE A 129 1.62 -4.67 -8.83
N SER A 130 0.67 -5.07 -9.69
CA SER A 130 0.93 -5.61 -11.03
C SER A 130 1.07 -4.52 -12.11
N MET A 131 1.02 -3.24 -11.75
CA MET A 131 1.21 -2.15 -12.71
C MET A 131 2.63 -2.16 -13.30
N GLY A 132 2.71 -2.19 -14.63
CA GLY A 132 3.93 -1.97 -15.38
C GLY A 132 4.28 -0.49 -15.55
N PRO A 133 5.52 -0.18 -15.98
CA PRO A 133 5.89 1.18 -16.38
C PRO A 133 4.96 1.71 -17.48
N GLY A 134 4.36 2.88 -17.28
CA GLY A 134 3.43 3.46 -18.26
C GLY A 134 1.97 2.98 -18.16
N ASP A 135 1.68 2.02 -17.27
CA ASP A 135 0.29 1.59 -17.05
C ASP A 135 -0.56 2.69 -16.44
N THR A 136 -1.84 2.72 -16.81
CA THR A 136 -2.88 3.49 -16.14
C THR A 136 -3.87 2.55 -15.48
N ARG A 137 -4.38 2.91 -14.29
CA ARG A 137 -5.47 2.19 -13.61
C ARG A 137 -6.49 3.18 -13.05
N GLU A 138 -7.75 2.78 -13.05
CA GLU A 138 -8.84 3.55 -12.43
C GLU A 138 -9.73 2.61 -11.61
N PHE A 139 -10.14 3.07 -10.44
CA PHE A 139 -10.99 2.35 -9.49
C PHE A 139 -12.18 3.22 -9.11
N PHE A 140 -13.36 2.62 -9.00
CA PHE A 140 -14.62 3.34 -8.78
C PHE A 140 -15.38 2.75 -7.61
N HIS A 141 -15.66 3.58 -6.61
CA HIS A 141 -16.38 3.20 -5.41
C HIS A 141 -17.65 4.05 -5.27
N ASP A 142 -18.77 3.39 -4.99
CA ASP A 142 -20.00 4.01 -4.54
C ASP A 142 -20.27 3.51 -3.10
N PRO A 143 -20.08 4.35 -2.06
CA PRO A 143 -20.30 3.94 -0.68
C PRO A 143 -21.73 3.51 -0.36
N ALA A 144 -22.70 3.94 -1.17
CA ALA A 144 -24.12 3.69 -1.00
C ALA A 144 -24.67 2.70 -2.05
N MET A 145 -23.79 1.98 -2.76
CA MET A 145 -24.17 0.94 -3.71
C MET A 145 -25.14 -0.05 -3.05
N GLN A 146 -26.18 -0.46 -3.76
CA GLN A 146 -27.23 -1.36 -3.26
C GLN A 146 -28.09 -0.77 -2.13
N SER A 147 -28.08 0.55 -1.96
CA SER A 147 -28.97 1.27 -1.05
C SER A 147 -29.84 2.28 -1.80
N SER A 148 -30.81 2.88 -1.12
CA SER A 148 -31.64 3.95 -1.68
C SER A 148 -30.86 5.23 -2.06
N ALA A 149 -29.63 5.39 -1.56
CA ALA A 149 -28.76 6.53 -1.84
C ALA A 149 -27.68 6.22 -2.89
N GLU A 150 -27.83 5.14 -3.65
CA GLU A 150 -26.91 4.79 -4.74
C GLU A 150 -26.76 5.93 -5.77
N GLY A 151 -25.55 6.09 -6.29
CA GLY A 151 -25.19 7.11 -7.26
C GLY A 151 -25.03 8.52 -6.68
N GLN A 152 -25.39 8.74 -5.41
CA GLN A 152 -25.32 10.05 -4.78
C GLN A 152 -23.89 10.45 -4.38
N VAL A 153 -23.05 9.47 -4.04
CA VAL A 153 -21.63 9.70 -3.74
C VAL A 153 -20.77 8.76 -4.58
N ARG A 154 -19.89 9.32 -5.40
CA ARG A 154 -19.02 8.55 -6.29
C ARG A 154 -17.58 8.94 -6.07
N LYS A 155 -16.73 7.95 -5.82
CA LYS A 155 -15.29 8.10 -5.66
C LYS A 155 -14.59 7.43 -6.81
N SER A 156 -13.69 8.15 -7.47
CA SER A 156 -12.84 7.62 -8.53
C SER A 156 -11.38 7.86 -8.17
N LEU A 157 -10.61 6.78 -8.05
CA LEU A 157 -9.16 6.82 -7.88
C LEU A 157 -8.51 6.50 -9.22
N SER A 158 -7.65 7.39 -9.70
CA SER A 158 -6.91 7.23 -10.94
C SER A 158 -5.41 7.27 -10.69
N ILE A 159 -4.67 6.35 -11.33
CA ILE A 159 -3.22 6.25 -11.27
C ILE A 159 -2.73 6.35 -12.70
N LYS A 160 -2.07 7.46 -13.04
CA LYS A 160 -1.62 7.77 -14.41
C LYS A 160 -0.12 8.01 -14.43
N PRO A 161 0.61 7.53 -15.45
CA PRO A 161 2.04 7.79 -15.56
C PRO A 161 2.34 9.28 -15.57
N PHE A 162 3.46 9.64 -14.95
CA PHE A 162 4.03 10.98 -14.92
C PHE A 162 5.54 10.86 -15.16
N THR A 163 6.18 11.96 -15.59
CA THR A 163 7.56 11.99 -16.12
C THR A 163 8.55 11.07 -15.40
N ASP A 164 8.52 11.07 -14.06
CA ASP A 164 9.30 10.16 -13.20
C ASP A 164 8.42 9.53 -12.11
N GLY A 165 7.36 8.82 -12.51
CA GLY A 165 6.50 8.06 -11.62
C GLY A 165 5.03 8.09 -12.04
N TYR A 166 4.14 8.41 -11.10
CA TYR A 166 2.70 8.43 -11.34
C TYR A 166 2.02 9.61 -10.65
N PHE A 167 0.96 10.13 -11.26
CA PHE A 167 -0.06 10.89 -10.55
C PHE A 167 -1.10 9.94 -9.98
N ILE A 168 -1.25 9.96 -8.65
CA ILE A 168 -2.38 9.32 -7.98
C ILE A 168 -3.41 10.42 -7.67
N SER A 169 -4.58 10.33 -8.29
CA SER A 169 -5.65 11.32 -8.11
C SER A 169 -6.95 10.70 -7.62
N LEU A 170 -7.52 11.27 -6.57
CA LEU A 170 -8.85 10.93 -6.06
C LEU A 170 -9.84 12.04 -6.41
N SER A 171 -10.92 11.68 -7.08
CA SER A 171 -12.07 12.55 -7.34
C SER A 171 -13.27 12.05 -6.53
N VAL A 172 -13.91 12.93 -5.76
CA VAL A 172 -15.09 12.64 -4.95
C VAL A 172 -16.22 13.57 -5.37
N ALA A 173 -17.23 13.01 -6.02
CA ALA A 173 -18.48 13.71 -6.32
C ALA A 173 -19.51 13.34 -5.27
N ASN A 174 -20.05 14.33 -4.56
CA ASN A 174 -21.12 14.15 -3.59
C ASN A 174 -22.30 15.04 -4.00
N ASN A 175 -23.33 14.41 -4.55
CA ASN A 175 -24.52 15.09 -5.06
C ASN A 175 -25.44 15.57 -3.94
N ILE A 176 -25.39 14.95 -2.75
CA ILE A 176 -26.19 15.34 -1.58
C ILE A 176 -25.71 16.69 -1.06
N LEU A 177 -24.39 16.84 -0.89
CA LEU A 177 -23.77 18.09 -0.42
C LEU A 177 -23.43 19.05 -1.56
N LYS A 178 -23.67 18.65 -2.82
CA LYS A 178 -23.30 19.37 -4.04
C LYS A 178 -21.81 19.75 -4.08
N THR A 179 -20.93 18.85 -3.61
CA THR A 179 -19.49 19.06 -3.62
C THR A 179 -18.81 18.19 -4.67
N ASN A 180 -17.74 18.71 -5.25
CA ASN A 180 -16.85 17.97 -6.14
C ASN A 180 -15.41 18.30 -5.74
N GLU A 181 -14.75 17.33 -5.12
CA GLU A 181 -13.40 17.47 -4.61
C GLU A 181 -12.44 16.63 -5.43
N ARG A 182 -11.25 17.18 -5.71
CA ARG A 182 -10.19 16.46 -6.42
C ARG A 182 -8.85 16.69 -5.75
N PHE A 183 -8.18 15.59 -5.45
CA PHE A 183 -6.84 15.54 -4.88
C PHE A 183 -5.92 14.88 -5.89
N THR A 184 -4.77 15.49 -6.17
CA THR A 184 -3.74 14.89 -7.04
C THR A 184 -2.40 14.97 -6.34
N VAL A 185 -1.76 13.82 -6.18
CA VAL A 185 -0.44 13.70 -5.56
C VAL A 185 0.52 13.12 -6.61
N PRO A 186 1.55 13.86 -7.04
CA PRO A 186 2.65 13.26 -7.79
C PRO A 186 3.40 12.29 -6.87
N VAL A 187 3.64 11.08 -7.34
CA VAL A 187 4.37 10.01 -6.66
C VAL A 187 5.54 9.65 -7.54
N THR A 188 6.75 9.81 -7.02
CA THR A 188 7.97 9.48 -7.76
C THR A 188 8.11 7.97 -7.98
N SER A 189 8.93 7.56 -8.95
CA SER A 189 9.24 6.15 -9.17
C SER A 189 9.73 5.44 -7.89
N ALA A 190 10.55 6.12 -7.08
CA ALA A 190 11.03 5.59 -5.81
C ALA A 190 9.92 5.45 -4.76
N GLU A 191 9.08 6.48 -4.60
CA GLU A 191 7.94 6.43 -3.67
C GLU A 191 6.93 5.34 -4.09
N PHE A 192 6.69 5.17 -5.39
CA PHE A 192 5.81 4.13 -5.92
C PHE A 192 6.38 2.73 -5.69
N ALA A 193 7.70 2.55 -5.84
CA ALA A 193 8.35 1.28 -5.55
C ALA A 193 8.19 0.87 -4.07
N VAL A 194 8.33 1.82 -3.13
CA VAL A 194 8.07 1.58 -1.69
C VAL A 194 6.62 1.18 -1.46
N MET A 195 5.66 1.88 -2.07
CA MET A 195 4.24 1.51 -1.96
C MET A 195 3.98 0.11 -2.49
N ARG A 196 4.51 -0.23 -3.67
CA ARG A 196 4.34 -1.55 -4.27
C ARG A 196 4.89 -2.65 -3.36
N GLU A 197 6.08 -2.46 -2.80
CA GLU A 197 6.68 -3.44 -1.90
C GLU A 197 5.87 -3.59 -0.60
N ALA A 198 5.50 -2.47 0.03
CA ALA A 198 4.69 -2.47 1.25
C ALA A 198 3.33 -3.12 1.02
N PHE A 199 2.71 -2.91 -0.14
CA PHE A 199 1.40 -3.47 -0.48
C PHE A 199 1.49 -4.96 -0.79
N SER A 200 2.52 -5.40 -1.49
CA SER A 200 2.82 -6.82 -1.71
C SER A 200 3.04 -7.54 -0.38
N PHE A 201 3.82 -6.94 0.53
CA PHE A 201 4.04 -7.48 1.87
C PHE A 201 2.73 -7.52 2.68
N ALA A 202 1.91 -6.48 2.63
CA ALA A 202 0.66 -6.41 3.37
C ALA A 202 -0.42 -7.39 2.85
N LEU A 203 -0.36 -7.79 1.58
CA LEU A 203 -1.38 -8.60 0.90
C LEU A 203 -1.77 -9.89 1.66
N PRO A 204 -0.84 -10.79 2.05
CA PRO A 204 -1.19 -11.98 2.83
C PRO A 204 -1.79 -11.65 4.21
N HIS A 205 -1.43 -10.52 4.82
CA HIS A 205 -1.98 -10.09 6.11
C HIS A 205 -3.42 -9.60 5.97
N ILE A 206 -3.72 -8.77 4.96
CA ILE A 206 -5.08 -8.28 4.72
C ILE A 206 -6.02 -9.39 4.23
N MET A 207 -5.47 -10.45 3.64
CA MET A 207 -6.20 -11.70 3.31
C MET A 207 -6.42 -12.61 4.51
N GLY A 208 -5.77 -12.36 5.65
CA GLY A 208 -5.84 -13.20 6.85
C GLY A 208 -4.98 -14.46 6.80
N TRP A 209 -4.19 -14.67 5.72
CA TRP A 209 -3.34 -15.85 5.57
C TRP A 209 -2.23 -15.91 6.61
N ALA A 210 -1.74 -14.75 7.04
CA ALA A 210 -0.77 -14.67 8.13
C ALA A 210 -1.26 -15.32 9.44
N HIS A 211 -2.58 -15.37 9.71
CA HIS A 211 -3.12 -16.09 10.87
C HIS A 211 -3.18 -17.60 10.67
N SER A 212 -3.28 -18.07 9.42
CA SER A 212 -3.30 -19.49 9.06
C SER A 212 -1.88 -20.07 9.04
N THR A 213 -0.93 -19.36 8.43
CA THR A 213 0.44 -19.86 8.22
C THR A 213 1.34 -19.75 9.45
N ASN A 214 0.97 -18.90 10.43
CA ASN A 214 1.73 -18.72 11.67
C ASN A 214 1.17 -19.54 12.84
N GLN A 215 0.26 -20.48 12.60
CA GLN A 215 -0.11 -21.46 13.62
C GLN A 215 1.12 -22.36 13.88
N LEU A 216 1.73 -22.21 15.06
CA LEU A 216 2.75 -23.13 15.53
C LEU A 216 2.06 -24.50 15.77
N PRO A 217 2.71 -25.65 15.50
CA PRO A 217 2.21 -26.91 16.02
C PRO A 217 2.09 -26.78 17.55
N ASP A 218 0.88 -27.00 18.07
CA ASP A 218 0.68 -27.12 19.51
C ASP A 218 1.61 -28.22 20.08
N SER A 219 2.11 -28.01 21.30
CA SER A 219 3.15 -28.80 21.96
C SER A 219 2.93 -30.32 21.96
N PRO A 220 4.00 -31.13 22.12
CA PRO A 220 3.95 -32.59 22.01
C PRO A 220 3.29 -33.17 23.26
N GLY A 221 2.09 -33.71 23.12
CA GLY A 221 1.37 -34.33 24.22
C GLY A 221 -0.03 -34.83 23.88
N GLU A 222 -0.64 -34.32 22.82
CA GLU A 222 -1.79 -34.97 22.20
C GLU A 222 -1.32 -35.73 20.97
N ASP A 223 -1.47 -37.04 21.04
CA ASP A 223 -1.19 -37.98 19.96
C ASP A 223 -2.15 -37.68 18.79
N SER A 224 -1.77 -36.68 17.99
CA SER A 224 -2.45 -36.30 16.74
C SER A 224 -2.11 -37.24 15.59
N SER A 225 -1.79 -38.50 15.92
CA SER A 225 -1.66 -39.61 14.98
C SER A 225 -3.04 -39.98 14.42
N LYS A 226 -3.61 -39.07 13.61
CA LYS A 226 -4.66 -39.28 12.59
C LYS A 226 -5.23 -38.00 11.97
N VAL A 227 -4.51 -36.86 11.98
CA VAL A 227 -4.95 -35.71 11.14
C VAL A 227 -3.78 -35.04 10.41
N HIS A 228 -2.73 -35.78 10.08
CA HIS A 228 -2.13 -35.58 8.77
C HIS A 228 -3.02 -36.33 7.79
N GLN A 229 -4.16 -35.74 7.40
CA GLN A 229 -4.73 -36.10 6.11
C GLN A 229 -3.64 -35.75 5.13
N GLN A 230 -2.87 -36.78 4.78
CA GLN A 230 -2.14 -36.86 3.54
C GLN A 230 -3.12 -36.31 2.50
N LEU A 231 -2.95 -35.05 2.12
CA LEU A 231 -3.72 -34.39 1.06
C LEU A 231 -3.22 -34.98 -0.26
N GLY A 232 -3.30 -36.31 -0.35
CA GLY A 232 -3.25 -37.05 -1.58
C GLY A 232 -4.49 -36.72 -2.36
N SER A 233 -4.44 -37.04 -3.64
CA SER A 233 -5.39 -36.70 -4.70
C SER A 233 -6.88 -36.87 -4.35
N ALA A 234 -7.23 -37.57 -3.27
CA ALA A 234 -8.59 -37.78 -2.77
C ALA A 234 -9.34 -36.50 -2.37
N SER A 235 -8.67 -35.44 -1.87
CA SER A 235 -9.39 -34.20 -1.47
C SER A 235 -10.00 -33.43 -2.65
N GLU A 236 -9.58 -33.73 -3.88
CA GLU A 236 -10.12 -33.11 -5.09
C GLU A 236 -11.39 -33.82 -5.60
N TRP A 237 -11.71 -35.01 -5.08
CA TRP A 237 -12.74 -35.90 -5.65
C TRP A 237 -13.99 -36.13 -4.79
N ASP A 238 -14.14 -35.45 -3.65
CA ASP A 238 -15.39 -35.51 -2.89
C ASP A 238 -16.50 -34.78 -3.68
N ARG A 239 -17.43 -35.55 -4.24
CA ARG A 239 -18.63 -35.10 -4.97
C ARG A 239 -19.88 -35.10 -4.08
#